data_AF-A0AAN5D2B5-F1
#
_entry.id   AF-A0AAN5D2B5-F1
#
_cell.length_a   1.000
_cell.length_b   1.000
_cell.length_c   1.000
_cell.angle_alpha   90.00
_cell.angle_beta   90.00
_cell.angle_gamma   90.00
#
_symmetry.space_group_name_H-M   'P 1'
#
loop_
_entity.id
_entity.type
_entity.pdbx_description
1 polymer ?
#
loop_
_entity_poly.entity_id
_entity_poly.type
_entity_poly.pdbx_seq_one_letter_code
_entity_poly.pdbx_strand_id
1 'polypeptide(L)'
;IEQLTLWSIDVHAEFIIIHSDCSQNLSAQMSGIGRKGEGGEWAKYRRSTELGIYFKGFVKDNKISVEVRIWLSGIKGISFAPRIDFTDPNDPRHDVTLVIEGEKIYVSKQILAFHSPVFSAMFFGDFAEKNKNEIELKDV
;
A
#
# COMPACT_ATOMS: atom_id res chain seq x y z
N ILE A 1 -7.12 17.42 -8.41
CA ILE A 1 -6.23 16.53 -7.62
C ILE A 1 -4.96 16.38 -8.44
N GLU A 2 -3.98 17.24 -8.21
CA GLU A 2 -2.67 17.10 -8.85
C GLU A 2 -2.06 15.77 -8.41
N GLN A 3 -1.60 14.99 -9.37
CA GLN A 3 -0.98 13.71 -9.11
C GLN A 3 0.21 13.91 -8.17
N LEU A 4 0.17 13.31 -6.97
CA LEU A 4 1.31 13.19 -6.07
C LEU A 4 2.37 12.32 -6.77
N THR A 5 3.15 12.91 -7.66
CA THR A 5 4.16 12.22 -8.48
C THR A 5 5.55 12.24 -7.83
N LEU A 6 5.73 12.97 -6.73
CA LEU A 6 6.94 12.95 -5.91
C LEU A 6 6.77 11.98 -4.74
N TRP A 7 7.02 10.70 -4.99
CA TRP A 7 7.31 9.77 -3.90
C TRP A 7 8.81 9.50 -3.82
N SER A 8 9.30 9.27 -2.61
CA SER A 8 10.63 8.71 -2.37
C SER A 8 10.55 7.60 -1.33
N ILE A 9 11.38 6.57 -1.49
CA ILE A 9 11.49 5.49 -0.52
C ILE A 9 12.95 5.31 -0.13
N ASP A 10 13.20 5.21 1.17
CA ASP A 10 14.47 4.77 1.72
C ASP A 10 14.47 3.24 1.73
N VAL A 11 15.34 2.65 0.92
CA VAL A 11 15.38 1.21 0.64
C VAL A 11 16.70 0.63 1.11
N HIS A 12 16.63 -0.47 1.83
CA HIS A 12 17.74 -1.40 2.04
C HIS A 12 17.45 -2.67 1.26
N ALA A 13 18.44 -3.19 0.55
CA ALA A 13 18.32 -4.44 -0.17
C ALA A 13 19.54 -5.34 0.08
N GLU A 14 19.30 -6.63 0.22
CA GLU A 14 20.31 -7.66 0.25
C GLU A 14 20.13 -8.54 -0.99
N PHE A 15 21.14 -8.58 -1.84
CA PHE A 15 21.20 -9.45 -3.00
C PHE A 15 21.98 -10.69 -2.62
N ILE A 16 21.41 -11.85 -2.86
CA ILE A 16 21.99 -13.13 -2.48
C ILE A 16 22.08 -14.00 -3.72
N ILE A 17 23.28 -14.40 -4.10
CA ILE A 17 23.49 -15.44 -5.11
C ILE A 17 23.41 -16.78 -4.39
N ILE A 18 22.46 -17.60 -4.82
CA ILE A 18 22.17 -18.87 -4.19
C ILE A 18 23.14 -19.94 -4.71
N HIS A 19 23.84 -20.56 -3.77
CA HIS A 19 24.66 -21.74 -4.01
C HIS A 19 23.84 -23.01 -3.73
N SER A 20 24.20 -24.10 -4.41
CA SER A 20 23.61 -25.43 -4.22
C SER A 20 23.73 -25.98 -2.80
N ASP A 21 24.80 -25.57 -2.10
CA ASP A 21 24.94 -25.64 -0.65
C ASP A 21 24.69 -24.23 -0.08
N CYS A 22 23.53 -24.04 0.56
CA CYS A 22 23.06 -22.76 1.06
C CYS A 22 24.03 -22.09 2.07
N SER A 23 24.94 -22.85 2.69
CA SER A 23 25.95 -22.28 3.60
C SER A 23 27.00 -21.44 2.86
N GLN A 24 27.09 -21.58 1.54
CA GLN A 24 28.05 -20.88 0.68
C GLN A 24 27.39 -19.78 -0.16
N ASN A 25 26.16 -19.39 0.18
CA ASN A 25 25.51 -18.25 -0.47
C ASN A 25 26.37 -17.00 -0.36
N LEU A 26 26.42 -16.22 -1.45
CA LEU A 26 27.13 -14.95 -1.48
C LEU A 26 26.13 -13.82 -1.40
N SER A 27 26.19 -13.00 -0.34
CA SER A 27 25.33 -11.83 -0.21
C SER A 27 26.09 -10.51 -0.32
N ALA A 28 25.38 -9.49 -0.79
CA ALA A 28 25.83 -8.11 -0.80
C ALA A 28 24.66 -7.21 -0.38
N GLN A 29 24.92 -6.31 0.57
CA GLN A 29 23.94 -5.34 1.05
C GLN A 29 24.12 -3.99 0.35
N MET A 30 23.00 -3.31 0.14
CA MET A 30 22.98 -1.93 -0.36
C MET A 30 21.85 -1.15 0.29
N SER A 31 22.04 0.17 0.35
CA SER A 31 21.04 1.12 0.83
C SER A 31 21.02 2.34 -0.08
N GLY A 32 19.84 2.89 -0.34
CA GLY A 32 19.69 4.09 -1.15
C GLY A 32 18.28 4.67 -1.12
N ILE A 33 18.11 5.81 -1.78
CA ILE A 33 16.83 6.50 -1.90
C ILE A 33 16.30 6.28 -3.32
N GLY A 34 15.18 5.57 -3.46
CA GLY A 34 14.49 5.38 -4.73
C GLY A 34 13.48 6.50 -5.01
N ARG A 35 13.43 6.98 -6.26
CA ARG A 35 12.50 8.04 -6.73
C ARG A 35 11.76 7.60 -8.00
N LYS A 36 10.61 8.23 -8.28
CA LYS A 36 9.82 7.98 -9.50
C LYS A 36 10.63 8.32 -10.76
N GLY A 37 10.65 7.41 -11.73
CA GLY A 37 11.30 7.61 -13.04
C GLY A 37 12.81 7.32 -13.07
N GLU A 38 13.42 7.14 -11.91
CA GLU A 38 14.76 6.57 -11.81
C GLU A 38 14.63 5.05 -11.89
N GLY A 39 14.76 4.50 -13.10
CA GLY A 39 15.13 3.09 -13.28
C GLY A 39 16.53 2.93 -12.70
N GLY A 40 16.59 2.72 -11.39
CA GLY A 40 17.73 3.22 -10.65
C GLY A 40 19.04 2.59 -11.06
N GLU A 41 20.10 3.32 -10.79
CA GLU A 41 21.49 2.94 -11.00
C GLU A 41 21.94 1.74 -10.12
N TRP A 42 20.98 0.92 -9.64
CA TRP A 42 21.16 -0.28 -8.82
C TRP A 42 22.02 -1.34 -9.51
N ALA A 43 22.09 -1.32 -10.84
CA ALA A 43 22.84 -2.30 -11.65
C ALA A 43 24.34 -2.00 -11.79
N LYS A 44 24.86 -0.86 -11.29
CA LYS A 44 26.27 -0.48 -11.51
C LYS A 44 27.29 -1.10 -10.53
N TYR A 45 26.86 -1.92 -9.55
CA TYR A 45 27.78 -2.48 -8.56
C TYR A 45 27.96 -4.00 -8.65
N ARG A 46 28.84 -4.42 -9.57
CA ARG A 46 30.01 -5.30 -9.32
C ARG A 46 30.82 -5.36 -10.62
N ARG A 47 31.80 -4.46 -10.77
CA ARG A 47 32.76 -4.59 -11.89
C ARG A 47 33.60 -5.83 -11.59
N SER A 48 33.46 -6.83 -12.45
CA SER A 48 34.11 -8.13 -12.40
C SER A 48 35.63 -8.02 -12.30
N THR A 49 36.18 -8.37 -11.14
CA THR A 49 37.54 -8.91 -11.02
C THR A 49 37.67 -10.07 -10.03
N GLU A 50 36.59 -10.51 -9.36
CA GLU A 50 36.60 -11.67 -8.44
C GLU A 50 35.70 -12.84 -8.87
N LEU A 51 35.02 -12.75 -10.02
CA LEU A 51 34.27 -13.89 -10.59
C LEU A 51 35.18 -14.97 -11.20
N GLY A 52 36.50 -14.81 -11.08
CA GLY A 52 37.48 -15.83 -11.44
C GLY A 52 37.49 -17.06 -10.53
N ILE A 53 36.67 -17.09 -9.48
CA ILE A 53 36.53 -18.24 -8.59
C ILE A 53 35.23 -18.99 -8.94
N TYR A 54 35.38 -19.92 -9.87
CA TYR A 54 34.53 -21.09 -10.14
C TYR A 54 33.02 -20.96 -9.87
N PHE A 55 32.23 -20.89 -10.96
CA PHE A 55 30.77 -21.11 -11.04
C PHE A 55 30.26 -22.44 -10.42
N LYS A 56 31.13 -23.22 -9.77
CA LYS A 56 30.81 -24.51 -9.16
C LYS A 56 29.80 -24.29 -8.04
N GLY A 57 28.63 -24.91 -8.20
CA GLY A 57 27.54 -24.86 -7.24
C GLY A 57 26.70 -23.58 -7.25
N PHE A 58 27.10 -22.49 -7.92
CA PHE A 58 26.24 -21.32 -8.18
C PHE A 58 25.45 -21.42 -9.48
N VAL A 59 25.92 -22.24 -10.43
CA VAL A 59 25.22 -22.50 -11.69
C VAL A 59 24.67 -23.92 -11.69
N LYS A 60 23.36 -24.04 -11.90
CA LYS A 60 22.66 -25.31 -12.09
C LYS A 60 21.82 -25.22 -13.35
N ASP A 61 21.95 -26.20 -14.25
CA ASP A 61 21.20 -26.24 -15.52
C ASP A 61 21.33 -24.94 -16.35
N ASN A 62 22.55 -24.37 -16.38
CA ASN A 62 22.85 -23.09 -17.03
C ASN A 62 22.02 -21.90 -16.50
N LYS A 63 21.54 -21.99 -15.25
CA LYS A 63 20.79 -20.94 -14.54
C LYS A 63 21.50 -20.58 -13.24
N ILE A 64 21.36 -19.32 -12.86
CA ILE A 64 21.75 -18.80 -11.55
C ILE A 64 20.47 -18.40 -10.83
N SER A 65 20.38 -18.72 -9.55
CA SER A 65 19.30 -18.26 -8.68
C SER A 65 19.76 -17.07 -7.85
N VAL A 66 18.98 -16.00 -7.88
CA VAL A 66 19.22 -14.78 -7.09
C VAL A 66 18.01 -14.54 -6.21
N GLU A 67 18.25 -14.35 -4.92
CA GLU A 67 17.24 -13.87 -3.97
C GLU A 67 17.52 -12.41 -3.65
N VAL A 68 16.47 -11.58 -3.61
CA VAL A 68 16.57 -10.17 -3.22
C VAL A 68 15.65 -9.96 -2.04
N ARG A 69 16.23 -9.59 -0.90
CA ARG A 69 15.47 -9.18 0.29
C ARG A 69 15.45 -7.67 0.34
N ILE A 70 14.27 -7.10 0.53
CA ILE A 70 14.06 -5.65 0.51
C ILE A 70 13.41 -5.22 1.81
N TRP A 71 13.99 -4.21 2.45
CA TRP A 71 13.44 -3.53 3.62
C TRP A 71 13.21 -2.07 3.29
N LEU A 72 12.01 -1.58 3.57
CA LEU A 72 11.65 -0.18 3.42
C LEU A 72 11.74 0.47 4.81
N SER A 73 12.59 1.48 4.96
CA SER A 73 12.80 2.17 6.24
C SER A 73 12.09 3.53 6.29
N GLY A 74 11.74 4.10 5.14
CA GLY A 74 11.04 5.37 5.06
C GLY A 74 10.29 5.52 3.74
N ILE A 75 9.06 6.01 3.79
CA ILE A 75 8.25 6.32 2.60
C ILE A 75 7.76 7.76 2.73
N LYS A 76 7.98 8.57 1.71
CA LYS A 76 7.49 9.95 1.64
C LYS A 76 6.66 10.15 0.38
N GLY A 77 5.60 10.95 0.48
CA GLY A 77 4.76 11.34 -0.67
C GLY A 77 3.74 10.28 -1.11
N ILE A 78 3.76 9.07 -0.54
CA ILE A 78 2.68 8.09 -0.68
C ILE A 78 1.73 8.30 0.50
N SER A 79 0.62 9.01 0.24
CA SER A 79 -0.50 9.02 1.16
C SER A 79 -1.30 7.74 0.95
N PHE A 80 -1.20 6.81 1.88
CA PHE A 80 -2.24 5.79 2.00
C PHE A 80 -3.43 6.50 2.62
N ALA A 81 -4.37 6.97 1.79
CA ALA A 81 -5.66 7.41 2.30
C ALA A 81 -6.18 6.27 3.19
N PRO A 82 -6.47 6.53 4.48
CA PRO A 82 -6.97 5.49 5.35
C PRO A 82 -8.20 4.89 4.68
N ARG A 83 -8.15 3.58 4.39
CA ARG A 83 -9.33 2.89 3.88
C ARG A 83 -10.36 2.94 5.00
N ILE A 84 -11.49 3.60 4.74
CA ILE A 84 -12.63 3.55 5.63
C ILE A 84 -13.32 2.22 5.32
N ASP A 85 -13.44 1.36 6.32
CA ASP A 85 -14.17 0.12 6.20
C ASP A 85 -15.62 0.37 6.60
N PHE A 86 -16.47 0.63 5.61
CA PHE A 86 -17.89 0.89 5.84
C PHE A 86 -18.69 -0.33 6.32
N THR A 87 -18.03 -1.49 6.50
CA THR A 87 -18.62 -2.70 7.07
C THR A 87 -18.33 -2.87 8.56
N ASP A 88 -17.42 -2.08 9.14
CA ASP A 88 -17.11 -2.14 10.58
C ASP A 88 -18.07 -1.25 11.41
N PRO A 89 -18.97 -1.84 12.22
CA PRO A 89 -19.85 -1.07 13.11
C PRO A 89 -19.11 -0.40 14.28
N ASN A 90 -17.87 -0.80 14.57
CA ASN A 90 -17.13 -0.34 15.74
C ASN A 90 -16.20 0.83 15.44
N ASP A 91 -16.11 1.26 14.18
CA ASP A 91 -15.31 2.42 13.81
C ASP A 91 -15.95 3.69 14.42
N PRO A 92 -15.23 4.42 15.30
CA PRO A 92 -15.78 5.59 15.99
C PRO A 92 -16.07 6.77 15.06
N ARG A 93 -15.65 6.69 13.78
CA ARG A 93 -15.97 7.69 12.75
C ARG A 93 -17.39 7.53 12.21
N HIS A 94 -18.03 6.38 12.42
CA HIS A 94 -19.40 6.11 11.97
C HIS A 94 -20.40 6.55 13.04
N ASP A 95 -21.36 7.40 12.66
CA ASP A 95 -22.41 7.95 13.54
C ASP A 95 -23.83 7.71 13.00
N VAL A 96 -23.94 7.01 11.86
CA VAL A 96 -25.21 6.57 11.28
C VAL A 96 -25.02 5.29 10.45
N THR A 97 -26.06 4.46 10.45
CA THR A 97 -26.16 3.28 9.59
C THR A 97 -27.15 3.55 8.45
N LEU A 98 -26.73 3.31 7.22
CA LEU A 98 -27.60 3.30 6.04
C LEU A 98 -27.93 1.85 5.69
N VAL A 99 -29.20 1.57 5.45
CA VAL A 99 -29.67 0.26 4.99
C VAL A 99 -30.08 0.39 3.54
N ILE A 100 -29.41 -0.34 2.65
CA ILE A 100 -29.65 -0.33 1.21
C ILE A 100 -29.91 -1.76 0.78
N GLU A 101 -31.11 -2.05 0.27
CA GLU A 101 -31.50 -3.41 -0.16
C GLU A 101 -31.30 -4.49 0.93
N GLY A 102 -31.39 -4.10 2.21
CA GLY A 102 -31.15 -4.97 3.36
C GLY A 102 -29.70 -5.06 3.84
N GLU A 103 -28.75 -4.49 3.10
CA GLU A 103 -27.33 -4.41 3.47
C GLU A 103 -27.04 -3.17 4.31
N LYS A 104 -26.21 -3.33 5.35
CA LYS A 104 -25.84 -2.25 6.28
C LYS A 104 -24.51 -1.62 5.90
N ILE A 105 -24.50 -0.29 5.86
CA ILE A 105 -23.32 0.53 5.60
C ILE A 105 -23.18 1.55 6.74
N TYR A 106 -22.04 1.52 7.43
CA TYR A 106 -21.74 2.42 8.54
C TYR A 106 -20.98 3.64 8.02
N VAL A 107 -21.47 4.86 8.29
CA VAL A 107 -20.95 6.10 7.68
C VAL A 107 -20.99 7.28 8.65
N SER A 108 -20.36 8.40 8.26
CA SER A 108 -20.40 9.68 8.99
C SER A 108 -21.40 10.66 8.36
N LYS A 109 -22.35 11.16 9.15
CA LYS A 109 -23.32 12.19 8.77
C LYS A 109 -22.63 13.45 8.26
N GLN A 110 -21.58 13.90 8.96
CA GLN A 110 -20.85 15.12 8.60
C GLN A 110 -20.17 15.00 7.24
N ILE A 111 -19.48 13.88 6.98
CA ILE A 111 -18.78 13.66 5.70
C ILE A 111 -19.78 13.60 4.55
N LEU A 112 -20.86 12.83 4.70
CA LEU A 112 -21.88 12.71 3.65
C LEU A 112 -22.62 14.02 3.38
N ALA A 113 -22.99 14.76 4.42
CA ALA A 113 -23.63 16.06 4.26
C ALA A 113 -22.73 17.10 3.60
N PHE A 114 -21.43 17.08 3.91
CA PHE A 114 -20.45 17.95 3.27
C PHE A 114 -20.36 17.70 1.76
N HIS A 115 -20.48 16.44 1.34
CA HIS A 115 -20.38 16.04 -0.08
C HIS A 115 -21.72 15.94 -0.81
N SER A 116 -22.87 16.01 -0.13
CA SER A 116 -24.19 15.86 -0.73
C SER A 116 -25.25 16.74 -0.04
N PRO A 117 -25.85 17.70 -0.77
CA PRO A 117 -26.96 18.49 -0.25
C PRO A 117 -28.15 17.64 0.19
N VAL A 118 -28.38 16.48 -0.44
CA VAL A 118 -29.45 15.54 -0.08
C VAL A 118 -29.21 14.97 1.31
N PHE A 119 -27.99 14.49 1.59
CA PHE A 119 -27.63 13.99 2.92
C PHE A 119 -27.58 15.11 3.96
N SER A 120 -27.19 16.33 3.57
CA SER A 120 -27.26 17.49 4.45
C SER A 120 -28.70 17.78 4.90
N ALA A 121 -29.64 17.81 3.96
CA ALA A 121 -31.06 17.97 4.26
C ALA A 121 -31.58 16.80 5.11
N MET A 122 -31.25 15.55 4.75
CA MET A 122 -31.71 14.35 5.47
C MET A 122 -31.24 14.32 6.94
N PHE A 123 -29.98 14.67 7.21
CA PHE A 123 -29.39 14.54 8.55
C PHE A 123 -29.57 15.79 9.42
N PHE A 124 -29.67 16.98 8.83
CA PHE A 124 -29.67 18.24 9.55
C PHE A 124 -30.91 19.11 9.32
N GLY A 125 -31.67 18.86 8.24
CA GLY A 125 -32.95 19.50 7.97
C GLY A 125 -34.10 18.91 8.80
N ASP A 126 -35.32 19.38 8.55
CA ASP A 126 -36.51 18.99 9.33
C ASP A 126 -37.18 17.71 8.81
N PHE A 127 -36.37 16.68 8.56
CA PHE A 127 -36.82 15.35 8.15
C PHE A 127 -36.85 14.38 9.33
N ALA A 128 -37.63 13.31 9.20
CA ALA A 128 -37.76 12.29 10.24
C ALA A 128 -36.44 11.53 10.49
N GLU A 129 -35.57 11.50 9.48
CA GLU A 129 -34.27 10.83 9.47
C GLU A 129 -33.24 11.49 10.39
N LYS A 130 -33.39 12.79 10.69
CA LYS A 130 -32.48 13.57 11.55
C LYS A 130 -32.17 12.88 12.88
N ASN A 131 -33.21 12.35 13.53
CA ASN A 131 -33.12 11.73 14.85
C ASN A 131 -32.92 10.21 14.80
N LYS A 132 -32.71 9.63 13.62
CA LYS A 132 -32.47 8.19 13.46
C LYS A 132 -30.98 7.89 13.46
N ASN A 133 -30.65 6.72 14.01
CA ASN A 133 -29.31 6.13 13.96
C ASN A 133 -29.20 5.08 12.84
N GLU A 134 -30.33 4.60 12.33
CA GLU A 134 -30.43 3.69 11.18
C GLU A 134 -31.49 4.23 10.20
N ILE A 135 -31.11 4.36 8.93
CA ILE A 135 -31.94 4.96 7.88
C ILE A 135 -31.99 4.02 6.68
N GLU A 136 -33.18 3.59 6.30
CA GLU A 136 -33.41 2.79 5.10
C GLU A 136 -33.48 3.71 3.88
N LEU A 137 -32.59 3.47 2.90
CA LEU A 137 -32.61 4.15 1.61
C LEU A 137 -33.32 3.26 0.60
N LYS A 138 -34.45 3.76 0.10
CA LYS A 138 -35.21 3.14 -0.99
C LYS A 138 -34.87 3.85 -2.28
N ASP A 139 -34.92 3.10 -3.38
CA ASP A 139 -34.76 3.68 -4.71
C ASP A 139 -35.83 4.76 -4.95
N VAL A 140 -35.44 5.83 -5.65
CA VAL A 140 -36.29 7.00 -5.91
C VAL A 140 -37.00 6.85 -7.25
#